data_AF-A8X0E6-F1
#
_entry.id   AF-A8X0E6-F1
#
_cell.length_a   1.000
_cell.length_b   1.000
_cell.length_c   1.000
_cell.angle_alpha   90.00
_cell.angle_beta   90.00
_cell.angle_gamma   90.00
#
_symmetry.space_group_name_H-M   'P 1'
#
loop_
_entity.id
_entity.type
_entity.pdbx_description
1 polymer ?
#
loop_
_entity_poly.entity_id
_entity_poly.type
_entity_poly.pdbx_seq_one_letter_code
_entity_poly.pdbx_strand_id
1 'polypeptide(L)'
;FLNIFLAYSDEVIEFNEKIWEKCGKELRGDSGKDVNLVCFRSSKHLLIQKVEILSLRPFILQYHNMVHRRLAKRSVLEAEALQLEQLRISGKTETPEKSQVRAANGTWLIHTKRPNFAKIFWNLQVNIRALDLSTAEPWQILSYNSEGYYAPHYDFLNPETNKVLVESRGNRIATVLVILQIAKKGGTTVFPKININIRPKIGDVVVWLNTVPDGESDSQTLHAACPIKEGTKIGATLWVHANGQEFSLPYTSNGKDSFEGEEYWYEQYLDLCDNVAKDTTWQWRRAVCFEYLISFQAVKVEVISWSPGLVIYRDMFTKKQVLDYIEIMKHQDFEEQQVVNDDGTEYYSKYRKANGTQIIAPDFPAALSIWKTVKILIPTLNIESSEDIVALSYIRGGHYAAHHDFLEYPSEKEWDGWMKDYGNRFGTLIMAFETAELGGATIFPSLNAAIRPNTGDAFFWFNAMGNTKQEDLSDHGGCPIYEGKKSISTIWFRMKNQPILTKLLNPGHISARWLIPDHF
;
A
#
# COMPACT_ATOMS: atom_id res chain seq x y z
N PHE A 1 -10.08 16.37 -31.38
CA PHE A 1 -9.78 15.55 -30.18
C PHE A 1 -8.33 15.05 -30.10
N LEU A 2 -7.58 14.81 -31.19
CA LEU A 2 -6.15 14.39 -31.07
C LEU A 2 -5.15 15.52 -30.74
N ASN A 3 -5.49 16.79 -31.00
CA ASN A 3 -4.54 17.91 -30.88
C ASN A 3 -4.19 18.34 -29.44
N ILE A 4 -4.82 17.77 -28.41
CA ILE A 4 -4.57 18.12 -27.00
C ILE A 4 -3.59 17.13 -26.33
N PHE A 5 -3.31 15.98 -26.96
CA PHE A 5 -2.57 14.86 -26.33
C PHE A 5 -1.07 14.79 -26.68
N LEU A 6 -0.53 15.75 -27.42
CA LEU A 6 0.88 15.76 -27.82
C LEU A 6 1.65 16.81 -27.02
N ALA A 7 1.88 16.52 -25.74
CA ALA A 7 2.81 17.25 -24.90
C ALA A 7 4.09 16.42 -24.72
N TYR A 8 5.20 16.94 -25.24
CA TYR A 8 6.54 16.39 -25.03
C TYR A 8 7.22 17.15 -23.88
N SER A 9 7.99 16.45 -23.05
CA SER A 9 8.88 17.12 -22.11
C SER A 9 10.05 17.73 -22.90
N ASP A 10 10.06 19.05 -23.01
CA ASP A 10 11.08 19.80 -23.76
C ASP A 10 12.44 19.89 -23.01
N GLU A 11 12.58 19.26 -21.84
CA GLU A 11 13.83 19.21 -21.08
C GLU A 11 14.74 18.08 -21.58
N VAL A 12 15.41 18.33 -22.70
CA VAL A 12 16.51 17.50 -23.18
C VAL A 12 17.77 17.87 -22.40
N ILE A 13 18.24 16.97 -21.52
CA ILE A 13 19.51 17.15 -20.81
C ILE A 13 20.66 16.88 -21.79
N GLU A 14 21.69 17.74 -21.75
CA GLU A 14 22.88 17.65 -22.61
C GLU A 14 23.45 16.23 -22.71
N PHE A 15 23.68 15.81 -23.96
CA PHE A 15 24.11 14.48 -24.35
C PHE A 15 25.53 14.17 -23.83
N ASN A 16 25.65 13.28 -22.85
CA ASN A 16 26.95 12.83 -22.33
C ASN A 16 27.16 11.34 -22.60
N GLU A 17 28.18 10.99 -23.40
CA GLU A 17 28.52 9.60 -23.75
C GLU A 17 28.77 8.71 -22.51
N LYS A 18 29.21 9.30 -21.38
CA LYS A 18 29.42 8.57 -20.11
C LYS A 18 28.17 7.87 -19.60
N ILE A 19 26.97 8.33 -19.97
CA ILE A 19 25.72 7.69 -19.55
C ILE A 19 25.58 6.30 -20.19
N TRP A 20 26.04 6.13 -21.43
CA TRP A 20 25.98 4.85 -22.14
C TRP A 20 26.93 3.80 -21.58
N GLU A 21 27.95 4.18 -20.80
CA GLU A 21 28.81 3.23 -20.08
C GLU A 21 28.05 2.38 -19.07
N LYS A 22 26.84 2.81 -18.66
CA LYS A 22 25.95 2.05 -17.77
C LYS A 22 25.12 1.01 -18.53
N CYS A 23 24.98 1.16 -19.84
CA CYS A 23 24.28 0.19 -20.68
C CYS A 23 25.05 -1.13 -20.78
N GLY A 24 24.31 -2.24 -20.76
CA GLY A 24 24.89 -3.58 -20.80
C GLY A 24 25.51 -4.08 -19.49
N LYS A 25 25.76 -3.21 -18.49
CA LYS A 25 26.20 -3.62 -17.14
C LYS A 25 25.02 -4.14 -16.31
N GLU A 26 25.28 -5.06 -15.38
CA GLU A 26 24.29 -5.43 -14.36
C GLU A 26 24.38 -4.40 -13.25
N LEU A 27 23.47 -3.43 -13.28
CA LEU A 27 23.44 -2.35 -12.32
C LEU A 27 22.12 -2.42 -11.57
N ARG A 28 22.22 -2.64 -10.27
CA ARG A 28 21.07 -2.73 -9.37
C ARG A 28 20.98 -1.52 -8.43
N GLY A 29 21.72 -0.44 -8.66
CA GLY A 29 21.74 0.70 -7.74
C GLY A 29 22.07 0.28 -6.30
N ASP A 30 21.44 0.93 -5.33
CA ASP A 30 21.49 0.53 -3.91
C ASP A 30 20.78 -0.82 -3.66
N SER A 31 19.88 -1.20 -4.56
CA SER A 31 19.12 -2.44 -4.57
C SER A 31 20.00 -3.70 -4.68
N GLY A 32 21.20 -3.59 -5.26
CA GLY A 32 22.18 -4.69 -5.28
C GLY A 32 22.84 -4.99 -3.93
N LYS A 33 22.69 -4.09 -2.94
CA LYS A 33 23.22 -4.21 -1.57
C LYS A 33 22.11 -4.20 -0.51
N ASP A 34 20.89 -3.88 -0.91
CA ASP A 34 19.73 -3.78 -0.03
C ASP A 34 19.14 -5.18 0.23
N VAL A 35 19.28 -5.67 1.47
CA VAL A 35 18.73 -6.95 1.93
C VAL A 35 17.20 -6.97 2.00
N ASN A 36 16.55 -5.80 1.80
CA ASN A 36 15.10 -5.62 1.92
C ASN A 36 14.35 -5.83 0.59
N LEU A 37 15.04 -6.16 -0.51
CA LEU A 37 14.35 -6.49 -1.76
C LEU A 37 13.75 -7.88 -1.71
N VAL A 38 12.43 -7.93 -1.63
CA VAL A 38 11.67 -9.18 -1.55
C VAL A 38 10.92 -9.40 -2.87
N CYS A 39 11.21 -10.52 -3.54
CA CYS A 39 10.33 -11.06 -4.57
C CYS A 39 9.11 -11.67 -3.90
N PHE A 40 7.99 -10.94 -3.83
CA PHE A 40 6.77 -11.50 -3.26
C PHE A 40 5.86 -12.06 -4.35
N ARG A 41 5.17 -13.14 -4.00
CA ARG A 41 4.11 -13.75 -4.79
C ARG A 41 2.79 -13.13 -4.33
N SER A 42 2.19 -12.28 -5.16
CA SER A 42 0.84 -11.77 -4.89
C SER A 42 -0.19 -12.78 -5.41
N SER A 43 -1.07 -13.28 -4.53
CA SER A 43 -2.10 -14.29 -4.79
C SER A 43 -3.51 -13.73 -4.57
N LYS A 44 -3.94 -12.76 -5.37
CA LYS A 44 -5.36 -12.41 -5.45
C LYS A 44 -5.90 -12.92 -6.78
N HIS A 45 -6.79 -13.92 -6.72
CA HIS A 45 -7.50 -14.60 -7.84
C HIS A 45 -6.77 -15.79 -8.51
N LEU A 46 -5.96 -16.58 -7.78
CA LEU A 46 -5.14 -17.70 -8.32
C LEU A 46 -4.06 -17.29 -9.35
N LEU A 47 -3.94 -16.00 -9.67
CA LEU A 47 -2.89 -15.45 -10.52
C LEU A 47 -1.66 -15.11 -9.67
N ILE A 48 -0.58 -15.85 -9.89
CA ILE A 48 0.73 -15.61 -9.29
C ILE A 48 1.37 -14.43 -10.01
N GLN A 49 1.49 -13.29 -9.33
CA GLN A 49 2.31 -12.18 -9.84
C GLN A 49 3.67 -12.19 -9.16
N LYS A 50 4.72 -12.15 -9.99
CA LYS A 50 6.10 -12.03 -9.54
C LYS A 50 6.46 -10.55 -9.59
N VAL A 51 6.68 -9.95 -8.44
CA VAL A 51 6.98 -8.53 -8.32
C VAL A 51 8.37 -8.36 -7.74
N GLU A 52 9.16 -7.46 -8.31
CA GLU A 52 10.48 -7.08 -7.85
C GLU A 52 10.49 -5.57 -7.61
N ILE A 53 10.78 -5.15 -6.39
CA ILE A 53 11.04 -3.74 -6.09
C ILE A 53 12.48 -3.48 -6.52
N LEU A 54 12.69 -2.53 -7.43
CA LEU A 54 14.02 -2.19 -7.95
C LEU A 54 14.62 -1.00 -7.21
N SER A 55 13.79 -0.12 -6.69
CA SER A 55 14.19 1.04 -5.91
C SER A 55 13.00 1.56 -5.11
N LEU A 56 13.25 2.11 -3.93
CA LEU A 56 12.26 2.84 -3.14
C LEU A 56 12.41 4.36 -3.27
N ARG A 57 13.58 4.84 -3.70
CA ARG A 57 13.87 6.27 -3.94
C ARG A 57 14.74 6.43 -5.18
N PRO A 58 14.16 6.83 -6.34
CA PRO A 58 12.73 6.95 -6.62
C PRO A 58 12.05 5.58 -6.55
N PHE A 59 10.73 5.54 -6.37
CA PHE A 59 9.99 4.27 -6.35
C PHE A 59 9.97 3.64 -7.75
N ILE A 60 10.53 2.44 -7.88
CA ILE A 60 10.59 1.67 -9.14
C ILE A 60 10.28 0.21 -8.84
N LEU A 61 9.36 -0.37 -9.61
CA LEU A 61 8.87 -1.72 -9.43
C LEU A 61 8.74 -2.43 -10.79
N GLN A 62 9.10 -3.70 -10.83
CA GLN A 62 8.99 -4.56 -12.01
C GLN A 62 8.05 -5.74 -11.73
N TYR A 63 6.96 -5.82 -12.48
CA TYR A 63 6.12 -7.00 -12.56
C TYR A 63 6.65 -7.93 -13.66
N HIS A 64 7.08 -9.12 -13.26
CA HIS A 64 7.60 -10.14 -14.18
C HIS A 64 6.45 -10.94 -14.81
N ASN A 65 6.44 -11.02 -16.15
CA ASN A 65 5.45 -11.77 -16.93
C ASN A 65 3.98 -11.42 -16.61
N MET A 66 3.73 -10.15 -16.30
CA MET A 66 2.37 -9.64 -16.03
C MET A 66 1.50 -9.69 -17.29
N VAL A 67 2.08 -9.39 -18.45
CA VAL A 67 1.46 -9.60 -19.75
C VAL A 67 1.95 -10.92 -20.30
N HIS A 68 1.05 -11.90 -20.43
CA HIS A 68 1.43 -13.21 -20.94
C HIS A 68 2.12 -13.12 -22.32
N ARG A 69 3.25 -13.82 -22.50
CA ARG A 69 4.10 -13.74 -23.71
C ARG A 69 3.35 -13.87 -25.04
N ARG A 70 2.30 -14.70 -25.10
CA ARG A 70 1.46 -14.82 -26.32
C ARG A 70 0.64 -13.56 -26.61
N LEU A 71 0.13 -12.88 -25.58
CA LEU A 71 -0.60 -11.63 -25.72
C LEU A 71 0.35 -10.49 -26.14
N ALA A 72 1.54 -10.43 -25.55
CA ALA A 72 2.58 -9.49 -25.97
C ALA A 72 2.93 -9.63 -27.46
N LYS A 73 3.21 -10.85 -27.93
CA LYS A 73 3.48 -11.12 -29.36
C LYS A 73 2.32 -10.73 -30.29
N ARG A 74 1.07 -10.99 -29.91
CA ARG A 74 -0.09 -10.58 -30.70
C ARG A 74 -0.26 -9.06 -30.75
N SER A 75 0.07 -8.38 -29.65
CA SER A 75 0.03 -6.92 -29.57
C SER A 75 1.13 -6.27 -30.43
N VAL A 76 2.29 -6.92 -30.60
CA VAL A 76 3.31 -6.50 -31.57
C VAL A 76 2.74 -6.49 -32.99
N LEU A 77 2.05 -7.55 -33.41
CA LEU A 77 1.43 -7.60 -34.74
C LEU A 77 0.36 -6.51 -34.93
N GLU A 78 -0.42 -6.21 -33.88
CA GLU A 78 -1.37 -5.09 -33.90
C GLU A 78 -0.67 -3.73 -34.01
N ALA A 79 0.47 -3.56 -33.33
CA ALA A 79 1.26 -2.34 -33.40
C ALA A 79 1.91 -2.14 -34.78
N GLU A 80 2.47 -3.20 -35.37
CA GLU A 80 3.05 -3.17 -36.71
C GLU A 80 2.01 -2.84 -37.78
N ALA A 81 0.78 -3.36 -37.63
CA ALA A 81 -0.35 -3.04 -38.50
C ALA A 81 -0.83 -1.58 -38.40
N LEU A 82 -0.39 -0.82 -37.38
CA LEU A 82 -0.62 0.62 -37.28
C LEU A 82 0.37 1.44 -38.10
N GLN A 83 1.27 0.80 -38.86
CA GLN A 83 2.30 1.45 -39.68
C GLN A 83 3.09 2.48 -38.88
N LEU A 84 3.79 2.03 -37.83
CA LEU A 84 4.56 2.90 -36.94
C LEU A 84 5.46 3.85 -37.75
N GLU A 85 5.12 5.13 -37.76
CA GLU A 85 5.88 6.17 -38.45
C GLU A 85 6.97 6.73 -37.54
N GLN A 86 7.99 7.36 -38.13
CA GLN A 86 9.01 8.05 -37.35
C GLN A 86 8.34 9.24 -36.62
N LEU A 87 8.40 9.26 -35.28
CA LEU A 87 7.71 10.28 -34.50
C LEU A 87 8.36 11.66 -34.74
N ARG A 88 7.56 12.62 -35.23
CA ARG A 88 7.99 14.00 -35.51
C ARG A 88 8.31 14.77 -34.24
N ILE A 89 9.31 15.66 -34.30
CA ILE A 89 9.44 16.75 -33.33
C ILE A 89 8.43 17.83 -33.73
N SER A 90 7.63 18.32 -32.79
CA SER A 90 6.83 19.53 -32.98
C SER A 90 7.73 20.77 -32.88
N GLY A 91 8.59 20.97 -33.89
CA GLY A 91 9.19 22.26 -34.22
C GLY A 91 8.39 22.88 -35.37
N LYS A 92 8.26 24.21 -35.40
CA LYS A 92 7.55 24.97 -36.45
C LYS A 92 8.26 24.91 -37.82
N THR A 93 8.54 23.72 -38.35
CA THR A 93 9.22 23.55 -39.64
C THR A 93 8.52 22.48 -40.46
N GLU A 94 8.24 22.80 -41.72
CA GLU A 94 7.49 21.97 -42.68
C GLU A 94 8.25 20.72 -43.17
N THR A 95 9.48 20.49 -42.69
CA THR A 95 10.29 19.33 -43.04
C THR A 95 10.46 18.39 -41.84
N PRO A 96 10.20 17.08 -41.99
CA PRO A 96 10.40 16.10 -40.92
C PRO A 96 11.90 15.89 -40.69
N GLU A 97 12.46 16.57 -39.69
CA GLU A 97 13.84 16.34 -39.26
C GLU A 97 13.92 15.10 -38.33
N LYS A 98 15.01 14.32 -38.49
CA LYS A 98 15.30 13.19 -37.60
C LYS A 98 15.55 13.71 -36.19
N SER A 99 14.81 13.19 -35.20
CA SER A 99 15.07 13.53 -33.80
C SER A 99 16.44 13.03 -33.35
N GLN A 100 17.31 13.94 -32.92
CA GLN A 100 18.59 13.61 -32.26
C GLN A 100 18.40 13.13 -30.81
N VAL A 101 17.19 13.24 -30.27
CA VAL A 101 16.84 12.88 -28.88
C VAL A 101 16.29 11.46 -28.81
N ARG A 102 15.59 11.02 -29.87
CA ARG A 102 14.93 9.73 -29.91
C ARG A 102 14.96 9.13 -31.32
N ALA A 103 15.66 8.02 -31.48
CA ALA A 103 15.69 7.22 -32.69
C ALA A 103 14.72 6.04 -32.58
N ALA A 104 13.42 6.30 -32.79
CA ALA A 104 12.35 5.30 -32.72
C ALA A 104 11.20 5.62 -33.69
N ASN A 105 10.53 4.57 -34.15
CA ASN A 105 9.22 4.69 -34.79
C ASN A 105 8.14 4.55 -33.72
N GLY A 106 7.02 5.22 -33.86
CA GLY A 106 5.95 5.11 -32.88
C GLY A 106 4.60 5.60 -33.34
N THR A 107 3.61 5.29 -32.51
CA THR A 107 2.23 5.70 -32.71
C THR A 107 1.52 5.88 -31.38
N TRP A 108 0.35 6.50 -31.44
CA TRP A 108 -0.53 6.70 -30.29
C TRP A 108 -1.80 5.88 -30.47
N LEU A 109 -2.21 5.19 -29.39
CA LEU A 109 -3.36 4.32 -29.43
C LEU A 109 -4.26 4.50 -28.20
N ILE A 110 -5.50 4.90 -28.43
CA ILE A 110 -6.55 4.92 -27.38
C ILE A 110 -6.73 3.50 -26.83
N HIS A 111 -6.82 3.37 -25.50
CA HIS A 111 -6.70 2.10 -24.78
C HIS A 111 -7.59 0.98 -25.29
N THR A 112 -8.82 1.31 -25.68
CA THR A 112 -9.86 0.35 -26.10
C THR A 112 -9.90 0.10 -27.61
N LYS A 113 -9.11 0.83 -28.42
CA LYS A 113 -9.25 0.86 -29.88
C LYS A 113 -8.73 -0.41 -30.56
N ARG A 114 -7.88 -1.20 -29.91
CA ARG A 114 -7.41 -2.51 -30.40
C ARG A 114 -7.61 -3.59 -29.34
N PRO A 115 -8.02 -4.81 -29.71
CA PRO A 115 -8.47 -5.80 -28.74
C PRO A 115 -7.35 -6.35 -27.85
N ASN A 116 -6.11 -6.52 -28.34
CA ASN A 116 -5.03 -6.98 -27.47
C ASN A 116 -4.54 -5.87 -26.53
N PHE A 117 -4.41 -4.63 -27.00
CA PHE A 117 -4.10 -3.49 -26.14
C PHE A 117 -5.18 -3.21 -25.09
N ALA A 118 -6.46 -3.37 -25.44
CA ALA A 118 -7.56 -3.26 -24.48
C ALA A 118 -7.45 -4.32 -23.37
N LYS A 119 -7.14 -5.58 -23.74
CA LYS A 119 -6.92 -6.65 -22.76
C LYS A 119 -5.73 -6.37 -21.85
N ILE A 120 -4.63 -5.86 -22.41
CA ILE A 120 -3.47 -5.45 -21.60
C ILE A 120 -3.89 -4.34 -20.64
N PHE A 121 -4.52 -3.27 -21.12
CA PHE A 121 -4.96 -2.15 -20.30
C PHE A 121 -5.83 -2.59 -19.13
N TRP A 122 -6.88 -3.38 -19.37
CA TRP A 122 -7.75 -3.88 -18.31
C TRP A 122 -7.01 -4.78 -17.31
N ASN A 123 -6.08 -5.61 -17.80
CA ASN A 123 -5.23 -6.41 -16.91
C ASN A 123 -4.33 -5.51 -16.06
N LEU A 124 -3.79 -4.42 -16.60
CA LEU A 124 -3.00 -3.49 -15.80
C LEU A 124 -3.85 -2.79 -14.75
N GLN A 125 -5.01 -2.24 -15.12
CA GLN A 125 -5.94 -1.55 -14.22
C GLN A 125 -6.33 -2.41 -13.01
N VAL A 126 -6.59 -3.70 -13.22
CA VAL A 126 -7.01 -4.60 -12.15
C VAL A 126 -5.86 -4.93 -11.19
N ASN A 127 -4.62 -4.98 -11.70
CA ASN A 127 -3.48 -5.54 -10.97
C ASN A 127 -2.52 -4.47 -10.42
N ILE A 128 -2.46 -3.27 -11.01
CA ILE A 128 -1.73 -2.11 -10.49
C ILE A 128 -2.76 -1.19 -9.81
N ARG A 129 -3.30 -1.65 -8.67
CA ARG A 129 -4.41 -0.95 -7.98
C ARG A 129 -3.99 0.34 -7.30
N ALA A 130 -2.68 0.55 -7.13
CA ALA A 130 -2.12 1.77 -6.56
C ALA A 130 -2.21 2.97 -7.51
N LEU A 131 -2.70 2.79 -8.75
CA LEU A 131 -2.89 3.85 -9.73
C LEU A 131 -4.23 3.63 -10.44
N ASP A 132 -5.02 4.68 -10.60
CA ASP A 132 -6.15 4.64 -11.52
C ASP A 132 -5.69 4.91 -12.97
N LEU A 133 -5.42 3.86 -13.74
CA LEU A 133 -4.96 4.00 -15.12
C LEU A 133 -6.04 4.53 -16.07
N SER A 134 -7.31 4.67 -15.64
CA SER A 134 -8.37 5.29 -16.44
C SER A 134 -8.06 6.75 -16.81
N THR A 135 -7.28 7.42 -15.96
CA THR A 135 -6.80 8.80 -16.13
C THR A 135 -5.55 8.90 -17.02
N ALA A 136 -4.97 7.76 -17.41
CA ALA A 136 -3.72 7.74 -18.17
C ALA A 136 -3.91 8.29 -19.59
N GLU A 137 -2.83 8.85 -20.13
CA GLU A 137 -2.75 9.20 -21.55
C GLU A 137 -2.94 7.96 -22.45
N PRO A 138 -3.34 8.13 -23.73
CA PRO A 138 -3.33 7.04 -24.70
C PRO A 138 -1.97 6.33 -24.75
N TRP A 139 -1.96 5.05 -25.13
CA TRP A 139 -0.72 4.30 -25.27
C TRP A 139 0.25 5.01 -26.22
N GLN A 140 1.47 5.27 -25.75
CA GLN A 140 2.58 5.57 -26.64
C GLN A 140 3.31 4.25 -26.95
N ILE A 141 3.21 3.79 -28.19
CA ILE A 141 3.87 2.56 -28.63
C ILE A 141 5.11 2.94 -29.42
N LEU A 142 6.28 2.45 -28.98
CA LEU A 142 7.58 2.76 -29.58
C LEU A 142 8.29 1.50 -30.02
N SER A 143 8.76 1.50 -31.27
CA SER A 143 9.62 0.48 -31.87
C SER A 143 11.00 1.06 -32.13
N TYR A 144 12.01 0.46 -31.51
CA TYR A 144 13.41 0.80 -31.64
C TYR A 144 14.12 -0.31 -32.41
N ASN A 145 14.67 0.01 -33.57
CA ASN A 145 15.47 -0.91 -34.38
C ASN A 145 16.96 -0.80 -34.04
N SER A 146 17.85 -1.47 -34.79
CA SER A 146 19.30 -1.29 -34.63
C SER A 146 19.68 0.19 -34.58
N GLU A 147 20.58 0.54 -33.66
CA GLU A 147 21.01 1.91 -33.34
C GLU A 147 19.93 2.81 -32.74
N GLY A 148 18.69 2.32 -32.57
CA GLY A 148 17.62 3.04 -31.89
C GLY A 148 17.93 3.26 -30.41
N TYR A 149 17.61 4.45 -29.91
CA TYR A 149 17.78 4.86 -28.51
C TYR A 149 16.76 5.94 -28.13
N TYR A 150 16.66 6.21 -26.84
CA TYR A 150 16.03 7.40 -26.30
C TYR A 150 17.02 8.04 -25.32
N ALA A 151 17.45 9.26 -25.61
CA ALA A 151 18.31 10.06 -24.75
C ALA A 151 17.70 10.23 -23.34
N PRO A 152 18.53 10.54 -22.32
CA PRO A 152 18.06 10.82 -20.97
C PRO A 152 16.98 11.90 -20.93
N HIS A 153 15.86 11.60 -20.30
CA HIS A 153 14.73 12.50 -20.15
C HIS A 153 13.96 12.24 -18.86
N TYR A 154 13.03 13.14 -18.58
CA TYR A 154 12.00 12.97 -17.56
C TYR A 154 10.65 12.76 -18.22
N ASP A 155 9.80 11.99 -17.54
CA ASP A 155 8.42 11.80 -17.94
C ASP A 155 7.47 12.81 -17.30
N PHE A 156 7.83 13.42 -16.17
CA PHE A 156 7.10 14.59 -15.67
C PHE A 156 7.22 15.76 -16.66
N LEU A 157 6.17 16.57 -16.69
CA LEU A 157 6.04 17.74 -17.55
C LEU A 157 6.67 18.95 -16.85
N ASN A 158 7.37 19.79 -17.61
CA ASN A 158 7.75 21.12 -17.14
C ASN A 158 6.48 22.00 -17.10
N PRO A 159 6.07 22.53 -15.93
CA PRO A 159 4.84 23.31 -15.80
C PRO A 159 4.81 24.61 -16.59
N GLU A 160 5.97 25.21 -16.88
CA GLU A 160 6.05 26.46 -17.65
C GLU A 160 5.74 26.21 -19.13
N THR A 161 6.29 25.14 -19.71
CA THR A 161 6.09 24.82 -21.13
C THR A 161 4.78 24.06 -21.39
N ASN A 162 4.26 23.35 -20.40
CA ASN A 162 3.05 22.51 -20.51
C ASN A 162 1.88 23.01 -19.65
N LYS A 163 1.84 24.31 -19.35
CA LYS A 163 0.91 24.94 -18.40
C LYS A 163 -0.54 24.48 -18.54
N VAL A 164 -1.12 24.55 -19.75
CA VAL A 164 -2.53 24.19 -20.00
C VAL A 164 -2.82 22.72 -19.65
N LEU A 165 -1.90 21.81 -19.96
CA LEU A 165 -2.07 20.39 -19.68
C LEU A 165 -1.90 20.10 -18.19
N VAL A 166 -0.90 20.70 -17.56
CA VAL A 166 -0.64 20.55 -16.12
C VAL A 166 -1.79 21.15 -15.30
N GLU A 167 -2.35 22.30 -15.68
CA GLU A 167 -3.50 22.90 -15.00
C GLU A 167 -4.78 22.06 -15.16
N SER A 168 -4.97 21.39 -16.30
CA SER A 168 -6.19 20.62 -16.56
C SER A 168 -6.17 19.19 -16.04
N ARG A 169 -5.01 18.52 -16.06
CA ARG A 169 -4.88 17.10 -15.69
C ARG A 169 -3.90 16.87 -14.53
N GLY A 170 -3.17 17.88 -14.09
CA GLY A 170 -2.03 17.69 -13.20
C GLY A 170 -0.81 17.12 -13.94
N ASN A 171 0.32 17.09 -13.26
CA ASN A 171 1.56 16.54 -13.82
C ASN A 171 1.48 15.01 -13.96
N ARG A 172 2.37 14.41 -14.76
CA ARG A 172 2.50 12.95 -14.89
C ARG A 172 3.20 12.40 -13.66
N ILE A 173 2.44 11.82 -12.73
CA ILE A 173 2.94 11.30 -11.44
C ILE A 173 3.59 9.92 -11.55
N ALA A 174 3.23 9.14 -12.57
CA ALA A 174 3.72 7.79 -12.74
C ALA A 174 3.82 7.38 -14.20
N THR A 175 4.76 6.47 -14.47
CA THR A 175 4.91 5.84 -15.77
C THR A 175 4.74 4.32 -15.64
N VAL A 176 3.95 3.74 -16.54
CA VAL A 176 3.78 2.29 -16.69
C VAL A 176 4.31 1.87 -18.06
N LEU A 177 5.46 1.20 -18.09
CA LEU A 177 6.12 0.72 -19.30
C LEU A 177 5.91 -0.79 -19.47
N VAL A 178 5.18 -1.18 -20.51
CA VAL A 178 4.95 -2.58 -20.90
C VAL A 178 5.96 -3.01 -21.96
N ILE A 179 6.60 -4.16 -21.74
CA ILE A 179 7.63 -4.70 -22.64
C ILE A 179 7.01 -5.75 -23.56
N LEU A 180 6.67 -5.33 -24.78
CA LEU A 180 6.03 -6.20 -25.78
C LEU A 180 7.04 -7.05 -26.55
N GLN A 181 8.23 -6.50 -26.79
CA GLN A 181 9.34 -7.18 -27.44
C GLN A 181 10.68 -6.64 -26.92
N ILE A 182 11.66 -7.52 -26.79
CA ILE A 182 13.04 -7.18 -26.40
C ILE A 182 13.97 -7.27 -27.61
N ALA A 183 14.96 -6.39 -27.65
CA ALA A 183 16.09 -6.53 -28.56
C ALA A 183 16.95 -7.74 -28.16
N LYS A 184 17.72 -8.28 -29.12
CA LYS A 184 18.67 -9.37 -28.85
C LYS A 184 19.88 -8.87 -28.06
N LYS A 185 20.33 -7.64 -28.32
CA LYS A 185 21.39 -6.95 -27.54
C LYS A 185 21.10 -5.45 -27.43
N GLY A 186 21.31 -4.90 -26.24
CA GLY A 186 21.02 -3.49 -25.94
C GLY A 186 19.55 -3.24 -25.61
N GLY A 187 19.09 -1.99 -25.66
CA GLY A 187 17.67 -1.65 -25.46
C GLY A 187 17.18 -1.69 -24.00
N THR A 188 18.05 -1.85 -23.01
CA THR A 188 17.64 -1.80 -21.59
C THR A 188 17.19 -0.39 -21.19
N THR A 189 16.43 -0.28 -20.09
CA THR A 189 16.04 1.03 -19.54
C THR A 189 16.97 1.36 -18.38
N VAL A 190 17.66 2.49 -18.43
CA VAL A 190 18.67 2.88 -17.44
C VAL A 190 18.24 4.12 -16.69
N PHE A 191 18.42 4.13 -15.37
CA PHE A 191 18.24 5.27 -14.48
C PHE A 191 19.62 5.71 -13.99
N PRO A 192 20.32 6.61 -14.72
CA PRO A 192 21.72 6.92 -14.45
C PRO A 192 21.98 7.52 -13.07
N LYS A 193 21.09 8.33 -12.50
CA LYS A 193 21.33 9.00 -11.21
C LYS A 193 21.43 8.03 -10.03
N ILE A 194 20.65 6.95 -10.08
CA ILE A 194 20.59 5.90 -9.03
C ILE A 194 21.29 4.60 -9.43
N ASN A 195 22.00 4.62 -10.56
CA ASN A 195 22.80 3.48 -11.01
C ASN A 195 21.98 2.18 -11.21
N ILE A 196 20.77 2.27 -11.76
CA ILE A 196 19.92 1.10 -12.08
C ILE A 196 19.88 0.87 -13.59
N ASN A 197 19.99 -0.39 -14.00
CA ASN A 197 19.80 -0.83 -15.37
C ASN A 197 18.81 -2.00 -15.44
N ILE A 198 17.58 -1.70 -15.87
CA ILE A 198 16.48 -2.66 -15.92
C ILE A 198 16.62 -3.51 -17.18
N ARG A 199 16.71 -4.83 -16.97
CA ARG A 199 16.81 -5.85 -18.03
C ARG A 199 15.50 -6.64 -18.12
N PRO A 200 14.47 -6.08 -18.77
CA PRO A 200 13.16 -6.72 -18.80
C PRO A 200 13.12 -7.92 -19.76
N LYS A 201 12.15 -8.79 -19.54
CA LYS A 201 11.72 -9.84 -20.46
C LYS A 201 10.43 -9.46 -21.16
N ILE A 202 10.10 -10.18 -22.23
CA ILE A 202 8.82 -10.04 -22.92
C ILE A 202 7.69 -10.32 -21.94
N GLY A 203 6.77 -9.37 -21.81
CA GLY A 203 5.63 -9.46 -20.91
C GLY A 203 5.83 -8.79 -19.55
N ASP A 204 7.03 -8.29 -19.27
CA ASP A 204 7.29 -7.54 -18.05
C ASP A 204 6.65 -6.14 -18.13
N VAL A 205 6.31 -5.61 -16.96
CA VAL A 205 5.78 -4.26 -16.80
C VAL A 205 6.62 -3.56 -15.74
N VAL A 206 7.16 -2.39 -16.08
CA VAL A 206 7.95 -1.57 -15.16
C VAL A 206 7.11 -0.35 -14.80
N VAL A 207 7.00 -0.07 -13.52
CA VAL A 207 6.28 1.08 -12.98
C VAL A 207 7.26 1.92 -12.17
N TRP A 208 7.25 3.23 -12.37
CA TRP A 208 7.94 4.16 -11.47
C TRP A 208 7.12 5.42 -11.25
N LEU A 209 7.34 6.05 -10.10
CA LEU A 209 6.77 7.36 -9.78
C LEU A 209 7.71 8.45 -10.29
N ASN A 210 7.17 9.42 -11.00
CA ASN A 210 7.88 10.58 -11.55
C ASN A 210 7.94 11.75 -10.54
N THR A 211 7.11 11.69 -9.50
CA THR A 211 7.02 12.69 -8.44
C THR A 211 7.25 12.05 -7.07
N VAL A 212 7.72 12.86 -6.11
CA VAL A 212 7.71 12.53 -4.69
C VAL A 212 6.28 12.66 -4.10
N PRO A 213 6.00 12.12 -2.89
CA PRO A 213 4.64 12.08 -2.33
C PRO A 213 3.96 13.45 -2.12
N ASP A 214 4.73 14.53 -2.03
CA ASP A 214 4.22 15.91 -1.95
C ASP A 214 3.80 16.48 -3.33
N GLY A 215 4.00 15.71 -4.41
CA GLY A 215 3.66 16.09 -5.78
C GLY A 215 4.80 16.75 -6.56
N GLU A 216 5.93 17.03 -5.92
CA GLU A 216 7.09 17.65 -6.58
C GLU A 216 7.77 16.65 -7.54
N SER A 217 8.37 17.19 -8.61
CA SER A 217 9.02 16.34 -9.64
C SER A 217 10.31 15.70 -9.09
N ASP A 218 10.43 14.37 -9.17
CA ASP A 218 11.61 13.66 -8.64
C ASP A 218 12.72 13.60 -9.70
N SER A 219 13.73 14.47 -9.53
CA SER A 219 14.86 14.52 -10.45
C SER A 219 15.68 13.22 -10.53
N GLN A 220 15.55 12.28 -9.58
CA GLN A 220 16.26 10.99 -9.62
C GLN A 220 15.67 10.02 -10.64
N THR A 221 14.48 10.32 -11.17
CA THR A 221 13.77 9.54 -12.20
C THR A 221 14.30 9.75 -13.62
N LEU A 222 15.38 10.53 -13.78
CA LEU A 222 16.08 10.69 -15.04
C LEU A 222 16.39 9.31 -15.62
N HIS A 223 15.89 9.02 -16.81
CA HIS A 223 16.01 7.70 -17.41
C HIS A 223 16.20 7.76 -18.92
N ALA A 224 16.73 6.68 -19.49
CA ALA A 224 17.02 6.56 -20.91
C ALA A 224 16.76 5.14 -21.43
N ALA A 225 16.53 5.01 -22.73
CA ALA A 225 16.54 3.72 -23.41
C ALA A 225 17.91 3.50 -24.07
N CYS A 226 18.65 2.51 -23.59
CA CYS A 226 19.99 2.17 -24.07
C CYS A 226 20.00 1.85 -25.58
N PRO A 227 21.05 2.24 -26.32
CA PRO A 227 21.18 1.93 -27.74
C PRO A 227 21.04 0.44 -28.03
N ILE A 228 20.30 0.12 -29.07
CA ILE A 228 20.16 -1.25 -29.54
C ILE A 228 21.34 -1.61 -30.43
N LYS A 229 21.97 -2.73 -30.11
CA LYS A 229 23.09 -3.28 -30.88
C LYS A 229 22.64 -4.37 -31.85
N GLU A 230 21.58 -5.11 -31.49
CA GLU A 230 21.07 -6.20 -32.33
C GLU A 230 19.58 -6.45 -32.03
N GLY A 231 18.75 -6.54 -33.08
CA GLY A 231 17.31 -6.81 -32.98
C GLY A 231 16.43 -5.58 -32.83
N THR A 232 15.20 -5.77 -32.34
CA THR A 232 14.19 -4.71 -32.19
C THR A 232 13.53 -4.78 -30.83
N LYS A 233 13.41 -3.64 -30.13
CA LYS A 233 12.63 -3.49 -28.90
C LYS A 233 11.31 -2.81 -29.23
N ILE A 234 10.21 -3.33 -28.67
CA ILE A 234 8.90 -2.66 -28.73
C ILE A 234 8.37 -2.51 -27.31
N GLY A 235 8.13 -1.26 -26.93
CA GLY A 235 7.54 -0.89 -25.64
C GLY A 235 6.23 -0.13 -25.84
N ALA A 236 5.32 -0.27 -24.88
CA ALA A 236 4.10 0.53 -24.81
C ALA A 236 4.02 1.22 -23.45
N THR A 237 3.95 2.54 -23.46
CA THR A 237 3.99 3.38 -22.27
C THR A 237 2.61 3.98 -22.00
N LEU A 238 2.22 4.01 -20.73
CA LEU A 238 1.14 4.83 -20.20
C LEU A 238 1.73 5.86 -19.23
N TRP A 239 1.34 7.12 -19.41
CA TRP A 239 1.62 8.19 -18.46
C TRP A 239 0.36 8.48 -17.65
N VAL A 240 0.48 8.42 -16.34
CA VAL A 240 -0.62 8.60 -15.39
C VAL A 240 -0.51 9.99 -14.80
N HIS A 241 -1.60 10.75 -14.86
CA HIS A 241 -1.69 12.12 -14.38
C HIS A 241 -2.14 12.19 -12.92
N ALA A 242 -1.83 13.29 -12.22
CA ALA A 242 -2.21 13.50 -10.82
C ALA A 242 -3.73 13.60 -10.62
N ASN A 243 -4.46 14.31 -11.49
CA ASN A 243 -5.91 14.47 -11.32
C ASN A 243 -6.62 13.14 -11.59
N GLY A 244 -7.53 12.75 -10.69
CA GLY A 244 -8.16 11.43 -10.67
C GLY A 244 -7.36 10.37 -9.89
N GLN A 245 -6.30 10.76 -9.15
CA GLN A 245 -5.49 9.89 -8.28
C GLN A 245 -5.66 10.22 -6.80
N GLU A 246 -6.70 10.94 -6.42
CA GLU A 246 -6.93 11.48 -5.07
C GLU A 246 -6.96 10.38 -4.00
N PHE A 247 -7.32 9.16 -4.38
CA PHE A 247 -7.37 7.98 -3.50
C PHE A 247 -6.18 7.02 -3.66
N SER A 248 -5.22 7.34 -4.54
CA SER A 248 -4.14 6.45 -4.98
C SER A 248 -2.74 6.87 -4.51
N LEU A 249 -2.55 8.15 -4.17
CA LEU A 249 -1.32 8.64 -3.55
C LEU A 249 -1.58 8.96 -2.06
N PRO A 250 -0.69 8.55 -1.14
CA PRO A 250 -0.76 9.02 0.24
C PRO A 250 -0.51 10.54 0.23
N TYR A 251 -1.57 11.30 0.40
CA TYR A 251 -1.48 12.74 0.63
C TYR A 251 -0.64 12.98 1.88
N THR A 252 0.47 13.70 1.73
CA THR A 252 1.15 14.30 2.88
C THR A 252 0.67 15.73 2.98
N SER A 253 -0.37 15.98 3.79
CA SER A 253 -0.75 17.34 4.16
C SER A 253 0.39 17.98 4.93
N ASN A 254 1.03 18.98 4.35
CA ASN A 254 1.74 20.02 5.11
C ASN A 254 0.72 21.04 5.66
N GLY A 255 -0.24 20.53 6.42
CA GLY A 255 -1.21 21.32 7.18
C GLY A 255 -1.57 20.53 8.42
N LYS A 256 -0.99 20.91 9.58
CA LYS A 256 -1.48 20.45 10.88
C LYS A 256 -2.88 21.04 11.06
N ASP A 257 -3.90 20.29 10.68
CA ASP A 257 -5.28 20.58 11.09
C ASP A 257 -5.35 20.30 12.59
N SER A 258 -5.35 21.37 13.40
CA SER A 258 -5.53 21.26 14.85
C SER A 258 -6.87 20.58 15.15
N PHE A 259 -6.89 19.63 16.08
CA PHE A 259 -8.12 18.97 16.52
C PHE A 259 -8.32 19.14 18.03
N GLU A 260 -9.57 19.06 18.48
CA GLU A 260 -9.89 19.10 19.91
C GLU A 260 -9.34 17.85 20.60
N GLY A 261 -8.51 17.98 21.64
CA GLY A 261 -7.82 16.87 22.29
C GLY A 261 -6.34 16.72 21.92
N GLU A 262 -5.81 17.57 21.05
CA GLU A 262 -4.40 17.60 20.66
C GLU A 262 -3.45 17.75 21.87
N GLU A 263 -3.90 18.34 22.99
CA GLU A 263 -3.14 18.47 24.23
C GLU A 263 -2.74 17.14 24.89
N TYR A 264 -3.40 16.03 24.53
CA TYR A 264 -3.09 14.69 25.02
C TYR A 264 -2.08 13.94 24.13
N TRP A 265 -1.58 14.59 23.07
CA TRP A 265 -0.68 13.99 22.10
C TRP A 265 0.72 14.58 22.18
N TYR A 266 1.72 13.71 22.27
CA TYR A 266 3.10 14.13 22.04
C TYR A 266 3.35 14.34 20.56
N GLU A 267 4.17 15.33 20.20
CA GLU A 267 4.47 15.66 18.80
C GLU A 267 5.03 14.46 18.03
N GLN A 268 5.85 13.63 18.68
CA GLN A 268 6.37 12.38 18.10
C GLN A 268 5.27 11.35 17.76
N TYR A 269 4.15 11.35 18.49
CA TYR A 269 3.03 10.43 18.24
C TYR A 269 2.21 10.92 17.04
N LEU A 270 1.99 12.24 16.94
CA LEU A 270 1.34 12.85 15.78
C LEU A 270 2.21 12.71 14.51
N ASP A 271 3.53 12.88 14.62
CA ASP A 271 4.43 12.60 13.49
C ASP A 271 4.34 11.14 13.04
N LEU A 272 4.20 10.18 13.97
CA LEU A 272 4.00 8.77 13.62
C LEU A 272 2.63 8.51 12.95
N CYS A 273 1.60 9.28 13.30
CA CYS A 273 0.29 9.27 12.65
C CYS A 273 0.37 9.79 11.20
N ASP A 274 0.93 10.98 11.02
CA ASP A 274 0.80 11.78 9.80
C ASP A 274 1.90 11.45 8.78
N ASN A 275 3.09 11.10 9.26
CA ASN A 275 4.26 10.86 8.42
C ASN A 275 4.41 9.36 8.12
N VAL A 276 3.84 8.92 7.00
CA VAL A 276 3.96 7.53 6.53
C VAL A 276 5.42 7.09 6.38
N ALA A 277 6.36 8.00 6.11
CA ALA A 277 7.78 7.68 5.98
C ALA A 277 8.47 7.35 7.33
N LYS A 278 7.87 7.72 8.47
CA LYS A 278 8.36 7.36 9.81
C LYS A 278 8.02 5.92 10.20
N ASP A 279 6.99 5.36 9.58
CA ASP A 279 6.69 3.94 9.71
C ASP A 279 7.74 3.12 8.95
N THR A 280 8.76 2.70 9.68
CA THR A 280 9.88 1.90 9.17
C THR A 280 9.72 0.42 9.52
N THR A 281 8.55 0.00 10.04
CA THR A 281 8.32 -1.38 10.48
C THR A 281 8.58 -2.39 9.37
N TRP A 282 8.20 -2.06 8.13
CA TRP A 282 8.48 -2.88 6.94
C TRP A 282 9.98 -3.01 6.59
N GLN A 283 10.84 -2.12 7.07
CA GLN A 283 12.30 -2.18 6.89
C GLN A 283 12.98 -3.10 7.91
N TRP A 284 12.26 -3.56 8.93
CA TRP A 284 12.87 -4.37 9.96
C TRP A 284 13.26 -5.71 9.38
N ARG A 285 14.48 -6.17 9.69
CA ARG A 285 15.00 -7.49 9.26
C ARG A 285 14.09 -8.66 9.68
N ARG A 286 13.21 -8.43 10.66
CA ARG A 286 12.23 -9.38 11.17
C ARG A 286 10.79 -9.08 10.73
N ALA A 287 10.52 -8.06 9.93
CA ALA A 287 9.20 -7.89 9.32
C ALA A 287 8.98 -9.03 8.33
N VAL A 288 7.97 -9.86 8.59
CA VAL A 288 7.68 -11.03 7.74
C VAL A 288 6.22 -11.00 7.36
N CYS A 289 5.97 -11.09 6.06
CA CYS A 289 4.65 -11.35 5.50
C CYS A 289 4.63 -12.77 4.96
N PHE A 290 3.63 -13.55 5.33
CA PHE A 290 3.46 -14.92 4.83
C PHE A 290 1.99 -15.29 4.72
N GLU A 291 1.74 -16.38 4.00
CA GLU A 291 0.42 -16.93 3.77
C GLU A 291 0.43 -18.39 4.21
N TYR A 292 -0.58 -18.81 4.96
CA TYR A 292 -0.81 -20.22 5.28
C TYR A 292 -2.26 -20.60 5.06
N LEU A 293 -2.54 -21.91 5.03
CA LEU A 293 -3.90 -22.44 4.84
C LEU A 293 -4.45 -23.01 6.14
N ILE A 294 -5.62 -22.56 6.55
CA ILE A 294 -6.46 -23.23 7.57
C ILE A 294 -7.80 -23.57 6.90
N SER A 295 -8.24 -24.82 6.99
CA SER A 295 -9.54 -25.24 6.45
C SER A 295 -9.76 -24.83 4.98
N PHE A 296 -8.70 -24.93 4.15
CA PHE A 296 -8.66 -24.49 2.75
C PHE A 296 -8.83 -22.97 2.53
N GLN A 297 -8.76 -22.16 3.58
CA GLN A 297 -8.78 -20.70 3.51
C GLN A 297 -7.36 -20.16 3.69
N ALA A 298 -6.96 -19.26 2.79
CA ALA A 298 -5.70 -18.54 2.88
C ALA A 298 -5.77 -17.47 3.97
N VAL A 299 -4.87 -17.55 4.94
CA VAL A 299 -4.65 -16.55 5.98
C VAL A 299 -3.35 -15.83 5.66
N LYS A 300 -3.45 -14.53 5.43
CA LYS A 300 -2.30 -13.67 5.13
C LYS A 300 -1.93 -12.93 6.40
N VAL A 301 -0.72 -13.13 6.87
CA VAL A 301 -0.23 -12.53 8.11
C VAL A 301 0.96 -11.65 7.81
N GLU A 302 0.93 -10.46 8.39
CA GLU A 302 2.04 -9.52 8.44
C GLU A 302 2.43 -9.32 9.90
N VAL A 303 3.66 -9.70 10.25
CA VAL A 303 4.18 -9.55 11.60
C VAL A 303 4.90 -8.22 11.71
N ILE A 304 4.32 -7.31 12.50
CA ILE A 304 4.87 -5.97 12.75
C ILE A 304 5.90 -6.03 13.87
N SER A 305 5.59 -6.73 14.96
CA SER A 305 6.53 -6.99 16.05
C SER A 305 6.45 -8.44 16.51
N TRP A 306 7.62 -9.05 16.73
CA TRP A 306 7.70 -10.43 17.23
C TRP A 306 7.57 -10.54 18.73
N SER A 307 7.91 -9.48 19.48
CA SER A 307 8.00 -9.48 20.95
C SER A 307 8.09 -8.02 21.43
N PRO A 308 7.00 -7.45 22.00
CA PRO A 308 5.66 -8.04 22.14
C PRO A 308 5.02 -8.34 20.78
N GLY A 309 4.19 -9.38 20.73
CA GLY A 309 3.57 -9.83 19.49
C GLY A 309 2.54 -8.82 18.97
N LEU A 310 2.74 -8.36 17.74
CA LEU A 310 1.80 -7.52 17.00
C LEU A 310 1.70 -7.99 15.55
N VAL A 311 0.50 -8.40 15.13
CA VAL A 311 0.25 -8.99 13.81
C VAL A 311 -0.95 -8.37 13.13
N ILE A 312 -0.90 -8.28 11.79
CA ILE A 312 -2.02 -7.91 10.94
C ILE A 312 -2.45 -9.14 10.13
N TYR A 313 -3.72 -9.49 10.22
CA TYR A 313 -4.40 -10.45 9.36
C TYR A 313 -4.99 -9.70 8.16
N ARG A 314 -4.32 -9.79 7.02
CA ARG A 314 -4.72 -9.10 5.78
C ARG A 314 -5.84 -9.84 5.07
N ASP A 315 -6.84 -9.10 4.60
CA ASP A 315 -8.04 -9.64 3.93
C ASP A 315 -8.77 -10.72 4.76
N MET A 316 -8.79 -10.58 6.09
CA MET A 316 -9.38 -11.57 6.99
C MET A 316 -10.87 -11.78 6.73
N PHE A 317 -11.59 -10.70 6.40
CA PHE A 317 -13.02 -10.74 6.10
C PHE A 317 -13.28 -10.51 4.62
N THR A 318 -14.21 -11.29 4.08
CA THR A 318 -14.64 -11.11 2.69
C THR A 318 -15.38 -9.79 2.51
N LYS A 319 -15.37 -9.25 1.29
CA LYS A 319 -16.14 -8.03 0.94
C LYS A 319 -17.62 -8.16 1.34
N LYS A 320 -18.21 -9.35 1.22
CA LYS A 320 -19.60 -9.59 1.62
C LYS A 320 -19.77 -9.43 3.13
N GLN A 321 -18.92 -10.08 3.93
CA GLN A 321 -18.98 -10.00 5.39
C GLN A 321 -18.81 -8.56 5.88
N VAL A 322 -17.88 -7.81 5.28
CA VAL A 322 -17.68 -6.39 5.58
C VAL A 322 -18.97 -5.60 5.32
N LEU A 323 -19.55 -5.72 4.12
CA LEU A 323 -20.76 -4.97 3.75
C LEU A 323 -21.95 -5.33 4.64
N ASP A 324 -22.16 -6.63 4.90
CA ASP A 324 -23.24 -7.09 5.77
C ASP A 324 -23.08 -6.56 7.21
N TYR A 325 -21.84 -6.47 7.72
CA TYR A 325 -21.57 -5.98 9.07
C TYR A 325 -21.69 -4.46 9.19
N ILE A 326 -21.23 -3.70 8.18
CA ILE A 326 -21.47 -2.25 8.10
C ILE A 326 -22.96 -1.94 8.14
N GLU A 327 -23.80 -2.78 7.53
CA GLU A 327 -25.25 -2.60 7.56
C GLU A 327 -25.83 -2.73 8.98
N ILE A 328 -25.28 -3.61 9.82
CA ILE A 328 -25.62 -3.66 11.24
C ILE A 328 -25.24 -2.34 11.90
N MET A 329 -23.99 -1.88 11.72
CA MET A 329 -23.49 -0.66 12.36
C MET A 329 -24.34 0.58 12.01
N LYS A 330 -24.88 0.66 10.80
CA LYS A 330 -25.77 1.77 10.38
C LYS A 330 -27.13 1.79 11.08
N HIS A 331 -27.59 0.63 11.55
CA HIS A 331 -28.90 0.46 12.19
C HIS A 331 -28.83 0.36 13.71
N GLN A 332 -27.64 0.43 14.29
CA GLN A 332 -27.48 0.50 15.74
C GLN A 332 -27.38 1.96 16.19
N ASP A 333 -27.88 2.22 17.39
CA ASP A 333 -27.71 3.52 18.04
C ASP A 333 -26.29 3.61 18.61
N PHE A 334 -25.53 4.56 18.07
CA PHE A 334 -24.14 4.84 18.45
C PHE A 334 -24.12 6.00 19.43
N GLU A 335 -23.62 5.75 20.64
CA GLU A 335 -23.47 6.76 21.69
C GLU A 335 -22.02 7.23 21.77
N GLU A 336 -21.83 8.50 22.11
CA GLU A 336 -20.50 9.06 22.33
C GLU A 336 -19.80 8.31 23.46
N GLN A 337 -18.58 7.83 23.19
CA GLN A 337 -17.85 6.94 24.08
C GLN A 337 -17.22 7.72 25.22
N GLN A 338 -17.46 7.25 26.45
CA GLN A 338 -16.85 7.80 27.65
C GLN A 338 -15.48 7.16 27.91
N VAL A 339 -14.65 7.84 28.71
CA VAL A 339 -13.41 7.27 29.26
C VAL A 339 -13.52 7.15 30.77
N VAL A 340 -12.76 6.23 31.35
CA VAL A 340 -12.74 5.96 32.78
C VAL A 340 -11.58 6.74 33.42
N ASN A 341 -11.85 7.52 34.46
CA ASN A 341 -10.83 8.15 35.29
C ASN A 341 -10.06 7.13 36.14
N ASP A 342 -8.93 7.53 36.72
CA ASP A 342 -8.15 6.72 37.67
C ASP A 342 -8.98 6.26 38.89
N ASP A 343 -10.07 6.96 39.21
CA ASP A 343 -11.01 6.63 40.29
C ASP A 343 -12.20 5.74 39.85
N GLY A 344 -12.20 5.30 38.59
CA GLY A 344 -13.22 4.43 38.03
C GLY A 344 -14.48 5.14 37.51
N THR A 345 -14.54 6.48 37.52
CA THR A 345 -15.70 7.24 37.02
C THR A 345 -15.67 7.45 35.51
N GLU A 346 -16.79 7.18 34.82
CA GLU A 346 -16.93 7.43 33.37
C GLU A 346 -17.28 8.91 33.09
N TYR A 347 -16.59 9.53 32.13
CA TYR A 347 -16.88 10.90 31.70
C TYR A 347 -16.57 11.14 30.22
N TYR A 348 -17.21 12.16 29.64
CA TYR A 348 -16.92 12.65 28.29
C TYR A 348 -15.59 13.40 28.29
N SER A 349 -14.61 12.85 27.58
CA SER A 349 -13.26 13.42 27.55
C SER A 349 -12.83 13.78 26.15
N LYS A 350 -12.09 14.88 26.03
CA LYS A 350 -11.33 15.22 24.83
C LYS A 350 -10.20 14.22 24.54
N TYR A 351 -9.94 13.29 25.46
CA TYR A 351 -8.96 12.20 25.30
C TYR A 351 -9.38 11.15 24.27
N ARG A 352 -10.69 10.91 24.14
CA ARG A 352 -11.28 9.97 23.19
C ARG A 352 -12.52 10.58 22.57
N LYS A 353 -12.51 10.71 21.24
CA LYS A 353 -13.64 11.21 20.48
C LYS A 353 -14.08 10.17 19.47
N ALA A 354 -15.05 9.36 19.86
CA ALA A 354 -15.61 8.27 19.07
C ALA A 354 -17.05 8.03 19.48
N ASN A 355 -17.88 7.54 18.56
CA ASN A 355 -19.18 6.98 18.92
C ASN A 355 -19.09 5.45 18.85
N GLY A 356 -19.85 4.75 19.67
CA GLY A 356 -19.79 3.30 19.72
C GLY A 356 -21.04 2.66 20.29
N THR A 357 -21.08 1.34 20.13
CA THR A 357 -22.16 0.48 20.61
C THR A 357 -21.66 -0.95 20.76
N GLN A 358 -22.33 -1.74 21.59
CA GLN A 358 -22.02 -3.16 21.79
C GLN A 358 -22.86 -4.01 20.83
N ILE A 359 -22.21 -4.95 20.15
CA ILE A 359 -22.84 -5.90 19.23
C ILE A 359 -22.67 -7.31 19.78
N ILE A 360 -23.78 -7.87 20.26
CA ILE A 360 -23.86 -9.25 20.74
C ILE A 360 -23.92 -10.17 19.51
N ALA A 361 -22.82 -10.87 19.22
CA ALA A 361 -22.66 -11.59 17.96
C ALA A 361 -23.80 -12.59 17.64
N PRO A 362 -24.31 -13.40 18.60
CA PRO A 362 -25.44 -14.30 18.35
C PRO A 362 -26.73 -13.64 17.86
N ASP A 363 -26.97 -12.37 18.18
CA ASP A 363 -28.21 -11.67 17.84
C ASP A 363 -28.25 -11.24 16.38
N PHE A 364 -27.08 -11.17 15.72
CA PHE A 364 -26.96 -10.71 14.34
C PHE A 364 -26.22 -11.73 13.47
N PRO A 365 -26.85 -12.29 12.42
CA PRO A 365 -26.21 -13.29 11.56
C PRO A 365 -24.87 -12.86 10.96
N ALA A 366 -24.73 -11.58 10.58
CA ALA A 366 -23.47 -11.08 10.03
C ALA A 366 -22.38 -10.88 11.10
N ALA A 367 -22.74 -10.43 12.31
CA ALA A 367 -21.80 -10.38 13.43
C ALA A 367 -21.35 -11.79 13.85
N LEU A 368 -22.26 -12.76 13.90
CA LEU A 368 -21.95 -14.16 14.13
C LEU A 368 -21.01 -14.73 13.06
N SER A 369 -21.15 -14.29 11.80
CA SER A 369 -20.24 -14.68 10.71
C SER A 369 -18.82 -14.17 10.96
N ILE A 370 -18.66 -12.88 11.32
CA ILE A 370 -17.37 -12.27 11.69
C ILE A 370 -16.74 -13.03 12.86
N TRP A 371 -17.51 -13.23 13.93
CA TRP A 371 -17.05 -13.92 15.14
C TRP A 371 -16.58 -15.36 14.84
N LYS A 372 -17.31 -16.11 14.00
CA LYS A 372 -16.90 -17.45 13.55
C LYS A 372 -15.63 -17.43 12.71
N THR A 373 -15.46 -16.42 11.84
CA THR A 373 -14.21 -16.25 11.07
C THR A 373 -13.02 -16.05 12.00
N VAL A 374 -13.14 -15.21 13.04
CA VAL A 374 -12.07 -15.02 14.03
C VAL A 374 -11.73 -16.34 14.72
N LYS A 375 -12.75 -17.07 15.20
CA LYS A 375 -12.57 -18.39 15.84
C LYS A 375 -11.83 -19.41 14.98
N ILE A 376 -12.11 -19.44 13.68
CA ILE A 376 -11.51 -20.40 12.74
C ILE A 376 -10.07 -19.99 12.37
N LEU A 377 -9.85 -18.70 12.10
CA LEU A 377 -8.58 -18.23 11.53
C LEU A 377 -7.51 -17.94 12.59
N ILE A 378 -7.90 -17.72 13.84
CA ILE A 378 -7.00 -17.53 14.98
C ILE A 378 -7.27 -18.62 16.05
N PRO A 379 -7.02 -19.91 15.72
CA PRO A 379 -7.41 -21.03 16.59
C PRO A 379 -6.62 -21.11 17.90
N THR A 380 -5.56 -20.31 18.05
CA THR A 380 -4.74 -20.26 19.26
C THR A 380 -5.37 -19.42 20.36
N LEU A 381 -6.38 -18.59 20.03
CA LEU A 381 -7.14 -17.79 20.98
C LEU A 381 -8.50 -18.43 21.24
N ASN A 382 -8.90 -18.45 22.51
CA ASN A 382 -10.24 -18.83 22.90
C ASN A 382 -11.15 -17.59 22.92
N ILE A 383 -11.88 -17.40 21.82
CA ILE A 383 -12.84 -16.30 21.69
C ILE A 383 -14.08 -16.44 22.59
N GLU A 384 -14.39 -17.63 23.12
CA GLU A 384 -15.52 -17.82 24.06
C GLU A 384 -15.26 -17.13 25.41
N SER A 385 -14.00 -16.73 25.68
CA SER A 385 -13.59 -15.97 26.85
C SER A 385 -13.22 -14.53 26.46
N SER A 386 -13.82 -13.99 25.40
CA SER A 386 -13.74 -12.57 25.06
C SER A 386 -14.95 -11.80 25.59
N GLU A 387 -14.80 -10.48 25.65
CA GLU A 387 -15.94 -9.57 25.69
C GLU A 387 -16.72 -9.61 24.37
N ASP A 388 -17.91 -9.03 24.39
CA ASP A 388 -18.69 -8.79 23.18
C ASP A 388 -17.98 -7.81 22.24
N ILE A 389 -18.45 -7.78 20.99
CA ILE A 389 -17.87 -6.92 19.98
C ILE A 389 -18.27 -5.47 20.27
N VAL A 390 -17.29 -4.57 20.43
CA VAL A 390 -17.55 -3.13 20.53
C VAL A 390 -17.31 -2.48 19.18
N ALA A 391 -18.38 -2.01 18.55
CA ALA A 391 -18.35 -1.31 17.27
C ALA A 391 -18.13 0.18 17.51
N LEU A 392 -17.19 0.78 16.77
CA LEU A 392 -16.73 2.15 16.94
C LEU A 392 -16.71 2.88 15.60
N SER A 393 -17.14 4.14 15.64
CA SER A 393 -17.19 5.06 14.51
C SER A 393 -16.46 6.34 14.87
N TYR A 394 -15.45 6.68 14.08
CA TYR A 394 -14.68 7.91 14.16
C TYR A 394 -14.96 8.74 12.91
N ILE A 395 -15.47 9.95 13.11
CA ILE A 395 -15.66 10.95 12.07
C ILE A 395 -14.51 11.98 12.12
N ARG A 396 -14.52 12.99 11.25
CA ARG A 396 -13.51 14.08 11.30
C ARG A 396 -13.31 14.65 12.71
N GLY A 397 -12.06 14.75 13.13
CA GLY A 397 -11.63 15.13 14.49
C GLY A 397 -11.72 14.01 15.53
N GLY A 398 -12.33 12.88 15.20
CA GLY A 398 -12.38 11.69 16.04
C GLY A 398 -10.98 11.09 16.21
N HIS A 399 -10.68 10.64 17.42
CA HIS A 399 -9.37 10.10 17.79
C HIS A 399 -9.46 9.35 19.13
N TYR A 400 -8.37 8.69 19.52
CA TYR A 400 -8.19 8.17 20.87
C TYR A 400 -6.70 8.26 21.23
N ALA A 401 -6.37 9.09 22.22
CA ALA A 401 -4.99 9.25 22.67
C ALA A 401 -4.37 7.93 23.16
N ALA A 402 -3.03 7.90 23.21
CA ALA A 402 -2.28 6.68 23.50
C ALA A 402 -2.61 6.13 24.90
N HIS A 403 -3.09 4.90 24.98
CA HIS A 403 -3.56 4.25 26.21
C HIS A 403 -3.24 2.75 26.18
N HIS A 404 -3.61 2.05 27.26
CA HIS A 404 -3.54 0.60 27.35
C HIS A 404 -4.94 0.00 27.45
N ASP A 405 -5.08 -1.22 26.92
CA ASP A 405 -6.36 -1.94 26.95
C ASP A 405 -6.52 -2.83 28.20
N PHE A 406 -5.44 -3.13 28.91
CA PHE A 406 -5.55 -3.84 30.19
C PHE A 406 -6.24 -2.94 31.23
N LEU A 407 -6.93 -3.58 32.17
CA LEU A 407 -7.63 -2.90 33.24
C LEU A 407 -6.71 -2.71 34.43
N GLU A 408 -6.82 -1.56 35.09
CA GLU A 408 -6.14 -1.24 36.35
C GLU A 408 -7.17 -1.13 37.47
N TYR A 409 -6.85 -1.73 38.61
CA TYR A 409 -7.64 -1.58 39.84
C TYR A 409 -6.67 -1.22 40.97
N PRO A 410 -7.06 -0.36 41.93
CA PRO A 410 -6.19 -0.01 43.05
C PRO A 410 -5.83 -1.22 43.92
N SER A 411 -6.73 -2.21 44.02
CA SER A 411 -6.47 -3.47 44.71
C SER A 411 -7.36 -4.62 44.22
N GLU A 412 -6.99 -5.88 44.52
CA GLU A 412 -7.79 -7.07 44.19
C GLU A 412 -9.21 -7.05 44.81
N LYS A 413 -9.41 -6.29 45.89
CA LYS A 413 -10.71 -6.17 46.55
C LYS A 413 -11.72 -5.40 45.71
N GLU A 414 -11.23 -4.53 44.82
CA GLU A 414 -12.03 -3.64 43.98
C GLU A 414 -12.31 -4.23 42.58
N TRP A 415 -11.82 -5.44 42.30
CA TRP A 415 -12.13 -6.13 41.06
C TRP A 415 -13.64 -6.27 40.86
N ASP A 416 -14.09 -5.93 39.65
CA ASP A 416 -15.46 -6.21 39.24
C ASP A 416 -15.68 -7.72 39.01
N GLY A 417 -16.92 -8.10 38.64
CA GLY A 417 -17.26 -9.50 38.37
C GLY A 417 -16.48 -10.09 37.19
N TRP A 418 -16.24 -9.30 36.13
CA TRP A 418 -15.51 -9.74 34.95
C TRP A 418 -14.05 -10.05 35.27
N MET A 419 -13.38 -9.16 35.99
CA MET A 419 -11.99 -9.34 36.43
C MET A 419 -11.85 -10.57 37.34
N LYS A 420 -12.80 -10.81 38.25
CA LYS A 420 -12.82 -11.99 39.13
C LYS A 420 -13.05 -13.29 38.36
N ASP A 421 -14.00 -13.30 37.43
CA ASP A 421 -14.44 -14.55 36.78
C ASP A 421 -13.63 -14.89 35.53
N TYR A 422 -13.11 -13.87 34.82
CA TYR A 422 -12.45 -14.01 33.51
C TYR A 422 -11.01 -13.51 33.49
N GLY A 423 -10.57 -12.78 34.51
CA GLY A 423 -9.26 -12.14 34.56
C GLY A 423 -9.19 -10.87 33.71
N ASN A 424 -7.98 -10.31 33.62
CA ASN A 424 -7.74 -9.09 32.87
C ASN A 424 -7.85 -9.33 31.35
N ARG A 425 -7.89 -8.26 30.57
CA ARG A 425 -7.75 -8.30 29.11
C ARG A 425 -6.30 -8.66 28.80
N PHE A 426 -6.07 -9.80 28.14
CA PHE A 426 -4.71 -10.27 27.80
C PHE A 426 -4.36 -10.01 26.34
N GLY A 427 -5.33 -9.68 25.50
CA GLY A 427 -5.08 -9.30 24.11
C GLY A 427 -6.29 -8.64 23.48
N THR A 428 -6.02 -7.90 22.41
CA THR A 428 -7.01 -7.11 21.70
C THR A 428 -6.95 -7.46 20.22
N LEU A 429 -8.12 -7.63 19.60
CA LEU A 429 -8.29 -7.69 18.16
C LEU A 429 -9.09 -6.47 17.70
N ILE A 430 -8.52 -5.68 16.80
CA ILE A 430 -9.27 -4.65 16.06
C ILE A 430 -9.55 -5.16 14.64
N MET A 431 -10.78 -4.97 14.19
CA MET A 431 -11.26 -5.33 12.86
C MET A 431 -11.68 -4.07 12.11
N ALA A 432 -11.14 -3.84 10.91
CA ALA A 432 -11.40 -2.63 10.13
C ALA A 432 -12.48 -2.87 9.08
N PHE A 433 -13.57 -2.10 9.14
CA PHE A 433 -14.69 -2.19 8.20
C PHE A 433 -14.76 -0.98 7.26
N GLU A 434 -14.51 0.22 7.77
CA GLU A 434 -14.31 1.43 6.96
C GLU A 434 -13.02 2.13 7.39
N THR A 435 -12.26 2.63 6.41
CA THR A 435 -11.01 3.37 6.64
C THR A 435 -11.21 4.82 6.28
N ALA A 436 -10.62 5.72 7.06
CA ALA A 436 -10.60 7.14 6.73
C ALA A 436 -9.87 7.40 5.41
N GLU A 437 -10.25 8.48 4.74
CA GLU A 437 -9.58 8.97 3.53
C GLU A 437 -8.24 9.61 3.90
N LEU A 438 -8.19 10.31 5.04
CA LEU A 438 -6.97 10.89 5.60
C LEU A 438 -6.94 10.75 7.13
N GLY A 439 -5.80 10.28 7.67
CA GLY A 439 -5.60 10.03 9.09
C GLY A 439 -6.08 8.65 9.56
N GLY A 440 -6.38 8.50 10.85
CA GLY A 440 -7.04 7.29 11.38
C GLY A 440 -6.18 6.04 11.49
N ALA A 441 -4.85 6.12 11.40
CA ALA A 441 -3.97 5.01 11.75
C ALA A 441 -4.14 4.58 13.23
N THR A 442 -3.68 3.38 13.57
CA THR A 442 -3.52 2.97 14.97
C THR A 442 -2.03 2.88 15.29
N ILE A 443 -1.53 3.76 16.13
CA ILE A 443 -0.10 3.81 16.49
C ILE A 443 0.19 2.97 17.72
N PHE A 444 1.41 2.46 17.81
CA PHE A 444 1.99 1.80 18.98
C PHE A 444 3.30 2.54 19.31
N PRO A 445 3.25 3.57 20.16
CA PRO A 445 4.40 4.43 20.37
C PRO A 445 5.64 3.72 20.90
N SER A 446 5.52 2.82 21.88
CA SER A 446 6.68 2.05 22.38
C SER A 446 7.29 1.12 21.33
N LEU A 447 6.53 0.74 20.31
CA LEU A 447 7.02 -0.06 19.18
C LEU A 447 7.47 0.79 18.01
N ASN A 448 7.29 2.12 18.07
CA ASN A 448 7.50 3.04 16.96
C ASN A 448 6.83 2.54 15.65
N ALA A 449 5.59 2.05 15.78
CA ALA A 449 4.85 1.40 14.71
C ALA A 449 3.50 2.09 14.47
N ALA A 450 3.04 2.11 13.22
CA ALA A 450 1.75 2.67 12.84
C ALA A 450 0.99 1.70 11.94
N ILE A 451 -0.13 1.17 12.42
CA ILE A 451 -0.97 0.25 11.66
C ILE A 451 -1.96 1.06 10.82
N ARG A 452 -1.87 0.86 9.51
CA ARG A 452 -2.80 1.39 8.51
C ARG A 452 -3.54 0.20 7.87
N PRO A 453 -4.65 -0.25 8.47
CA PRO A 453 -5.39 -1.39 7.97
C PRO A 453 -6.20 -1.01 6.74
N ASN A 454 -6.41 -1.95 5.82
CA ASN A 454 -7.44 -1.82 4.78
C ASN A 454 -8.78 -2.32 5.30
N THR A 455 -9.87 -1.95 4.63
CA THR A 455 -11.17 -2.59 4.84
C THR A 455 -11.08 -4.12 4.71
N GLY A 456 -11.53 -4.83 5.74
CA GLY A 456 -11.49 -6.28 5.84
C GLY A 456 -10.25 -6.84 6.53
N ASP A 457 -9.27 -6.01 6.86
CA ASP A 457 -8.12 -6.40 7.69
C ASP A 457 -8.52 -6.47 9.18
N ALA A 458 -7.77 -7.26 9.94
CA ALA A 458 -7.79 -7.23 11.40
C ALA A 458 -6.36 -7.22 11.93
N PHE A 459 -6.14 -6.73 13.15
CA PHE A 459 -4.82 -6.79 13.78
C PHE A 459 -4.95 -7.06 15.27
N PHE A 460 -3.98 -7.81 15.79
CA PHE A 460 -3.99 -8.32 17.15
C PHE A 460 -2.67 -8.04 17.86
N TRP A 461 -2.76 -7.72 19.15
CA TRP A 461 -1.62 -7.66 20.07
C TRP A 461 -1.98 -8.20 21.45
N PHE A 462 -0.95 -8.48 22.24
CA PHE A 462 -1.09 -8.89 23.64
C PHE A 462 -1.02 -7.69 24.58
N ASN A 463 -1.91 -7.66 25.57
CA ASN A 463 -1.94 -6.70 26.68
C ASN A 463 -1.31 -7.29 27.96
N ALA A 464 -0.82 -8.52 27.89
CA ALA A 464 -0.15 -9.20 29.00
C ALA A 464 1.14 -9.89 28.56
N MET A 465 2.10 -9.93 29.48
CA MET A 465 3.33 -10.70 29.38
C MET A 465 3.10 -12.19 29.64
N GLY A 466 4.09 -13.04 29.38
CA GLY A 466 4.02 -14.48 29.59
C GLY A 466 3.81 -14.92 31.04
N ASN A 467 4.09 -14.05 32.02
CA ASN A 467 3.74 -14.24 33.43
C ASN A 467 2.41 -13.56 33.81
N THR A 468 1.59 -13.19 32.83
CA THR A 468 0.27 -12.56 32.99
C THR A 468 0.24 -11.15 33.60
N LYS A 469 1.40 -10.55 33.86
CA LYS A 469 1.47 -9.12 34.19
C LYS A 469 1.15 -8.28 32.95
N GLN A 470 0.81 -7.01 33.17
CA GLN A 470 0.51 -6.04 32.11
C GLN A 470 1.69 -5.87 31.14
N GLU A 471 1.39 -5.69 29.85
CA GLU A 471 2.37 -5.43 28.81
C GLU A 471 2.46 -3.92 28.54
N ASP A 472 3.38 -3.23 29.20
CA ASP A 472 3.50 -1.76 29.09
C ASP A 472 3.83 -1.29 27.65
N LEU A 473 4.46 -2.15 26.84
CA LEU A 473 4.79 -1.87 25.44
C LEU A 473 3.59 -2.03 24.49
N SER A 474 2.39 -2.34 25.02
CA SER A 474 1.14 -2.36 24.27
C SER A 474 0.39 -1.02 24.29
N ASP A 475 1.06 0.07 24.66
CA ASP A 475 0.49 1.41 24.54
C ASP A 475 0.15 1.68 23.07
N HIS A 476 -1.05 2.18 22.83
CA HIS A 476 -1.55 2.39 21.47
C HIS A 476 -2.58 3.50 21.41
N GLY A 477 -2.71 4.14 20.25
CA GLY A 477 -3.63 5.25 20.05
C GLY A 477 -4.30 5.21 18.67
N GLY A 478 -5.52 5.73 18.58
CA GLY A 478 -6.22 5.98 17.32
C GLY A 478 -5.93 7.39 16.84
N CYS A 479 -5.16 7.51 15.76
CA CYS A 479 -4.81 8.80 15.16
C CYS A 479 -6.04 9.63 14.77
N PRO A 480 -5.94 10.96 14.80
CA PRO A 480 -7.00 11.84 14.34
C PRO A 480 -7.44 11.55 12.91
N ILE A 481 -8.74 11.68 12.69
CA ILE A 481 -9.36 11.62 11.36
C ILE A 481 -9.40 13.03 10.79
N TYR A 482 -8.71 13.27 9.68
CA TYR A 482 -8.74 14.56 9.00
C TYR A 482 -9.81 14.59 7.89
N GLU A 483 -10.00 13.45 7.21
CA GLU A 483 -10.97 13.31 6.13
C GLU A 483 -11.61 11.92 6.11
N GLY A 484 -12.89 11.86 5.73
CA GLY A 484 -13.67 10.61 5.68
C GLY A 484 -14.12 10.11 7.06
N LYS A 485 -14.28 8.78 7.17
CA LYS A 485 -14.79 8.08 8.36
C LYS A 485 -14.05 6.77 8.56
N LYS A 486 -13.73 6.44 9.81
CA LYS A 486 -13.20 5.13 10.22
C LYS A 486 -14.24 4.38 11.04
N SER A 487 -14.55 3.16 10.62
CA SER A 487 -15.44 2.24 11.33
C SER A 487 -14.66 0.98 11.66
N ILE A 488 -14.47 0.70 12.94
CA ILE A 488 -13.78 -0.48 13.44
C ILE A 488 -14.64 -1.21 14.45
N SER A 489 -14.33 -2.47 14.72
CA SER A 489 -14.81 -3.13 15.92
C SER A 489 -13.69 -3.78 16.70
N THR A 490 -13.82 -3.80 18.01
CA THR A 490 -12.83 -4.30 18.95
C THR A 490 -13.38 -5.52 19.67
N ILE A 491 -12.53 -6.53 19.85
CA ILE A 491 -12.77 -7.66 20.74
C ILE A 491 -11.61 -7.72 21.74
N TRP A 492 -11.93 -7.59 23.02
CA TRP A 492 -10.96 -7.82 24.09
C TRP A 492 -11.06 -9.25 24.60
N PHE A 493 -9.94 -9.97 24.53
CA PHE A 493 -9.87 -11.34 25.00
C PHE A 493 -9.44 -11.36 26.47
N ARG A 494 -10.18 -12.11 27.30
CA ARG A 494 -9.87 -12.28 28.74
C ARG A 494 -8.99 -13.50 28.97
N MET A 495 -8.27 -13.49 30.09
CA MET A 495 -7.27 -14.51 30.44
C MET A 495 -7.83 -15.92 30.65
N LYS A 496 -9.09 -16.04 31.08
CA LYS A 496 -9.71 -17.34 31.39
C LYS A 496 -9.66 -18.29 30.21
N ASN A 497 -9.28 -19.53 30.49
CA ASN A 497 -9.31 -20.64 29.54
C ASN A 497 -8.56 -20.38 28.22
N GLN A 498 -7.53 -19.54 28.24
CA GLN A 498 -6.71 -19.27 27.05
C GLN A 498 -5.66 -20.36 26.87
N PRO A 499 -5.67 -21.13 25.77
CA PRO A 499 -4.72 -22.23 25.55
C PRO A 499 -3.26 -21.77 25.48
N ILE A 500 -3.03 -20.53 25.06
CA ILE A 500 -1.69 -19.95 24.98
C ILE A 500 -1.08 -19.72 26.38
N LEU A 501 -1.87 -19.24 27.35
CA LEU A 501 -1.37 -18.88 28.67
C LEU A 501 -0.90 -20.10 29.47
N THR A 502 -1.49 -21.28 29.25
CA THR A 502 -1.04 -22.53 29.90
C THR A 502 0.33 -23.02 29.40
N LYS A 503 0.77 -22.53 28.23
CA LYS A 503 2.06 -22.90 27.62
C LYS A 503 3.17 -21.87 27.87
N LEU A 504 2.84 -20.72 28.47
CA LEU A 504 3.79 -19.65 28.76
C LEU A 504 4.29 -19.81 30.21
N LEU A 505 5.60 -20.05 30.36
CA LEU A 505 6.23 -20.29 31.66
C LEU A 505 7.26 -19.21 32.04
N ASN A 506 7.48 -18.21 31.18
CA ASN A 506 8.52 -17.19 31.35
C ASN A 506 7.95 -15.76 31.41
N PRO A 507 8.56 -14.86 32.21
CA PRO A 507 8.09 -13.50 32.43
C PRO A 507 8.35 -12.52 31.27
N GLY A 508 8.61 -13.01 30.06
CA GLY A 508 8.90 -12.17 28.90
C GLY A 508 7.65 -11.85 28.07
N HIS A 509 7.78 -10.86 27.17
CA HIS A 509 6.72 -10.48 26.22
C HIS A 509 6.25 -11.68 25.40
N ILE A 510 4.93 -11.80 25.22
CA ILE A 510 4.36 -12.90 24.44
C ILE A 510 4.70 -12.69 22.97
N SER A 511 5.30 -13.72 22.36
CA SER A 511 5.75 -13.61 20.98
C SER A 511 4.61 -13.79 19.96
N ALA A 512 4.66 -13.05 18.85
CA ALA A 512 3.76 -13.20 17.71
C ALA A 512 3.71 -14.64 17.16
N ARG A 513 4.74 -15.47 17.39
CA ARG A 513 4.75 -16.88 16.98
C ARG A 513 3.51 -17.65 17.45
N TRP A 514 2.93 -17.28 18.59
CA TRP A 514 1.76 -17.96 19.16
C TRP A 514 0.44 -17.59 18.46
N LEU A 515 0.47 -16.60 17.58
CA LEU A 515 -0.64 -16.21 16.72
C LEU A 515 -0.55 -16.86 15.33
N ILE A 516 0.48 -17.71 15.16
CA ILE A 516 0.81 -18.44 13.94
C ILE A 516 0.71 -19.93 14.30
N PRO A 517 -0.05 -20.75 13.56
CA PRO A 517 -0.16 -22.18 13.87
C PRO A 517 1.20 -22.89 13.80
N ASP A 518 1.48 -23.78 14.76
CA ASP A 518 2.75 -24.53 14.98
C ASP A 518 3.17 -25.47 13.82
N HIS A 519 2.52 -25.42 12.64
CA HIS A 519 2.78 -26.30 11.50
C HIS A 519 3.60 -25.67 10.36
N PHE A 520 4.44 -24.66 10.67
CA PHE A 520 5.43 -24.12 9.74
C PHE A 520 6.81 -23.94 10.38
#